data_AF-A0A5D4RL66-F1
#
_entry.id   AF-A0A5D4RL66-F1
#
_cell.length_a   1.000
_cell.length_b   1.000
_cell.length_c   1.000
_cell.angle_alpha   90.00
_cell.angle_beta   90.00
_cell.angle_gamma   90.00
#
_symmetry.space_group_name_H-M   'P 1'
#
loop_
_entity.id
_entity.type
_entity.pdbx_description
1 polymer ?
#
loop_
_entity_poly.entity_id
_entity_poly.type
_entity_poly.pdbx_seq_one_letter_code
_entity_poly.pdbx_strand_id
1 'polypeptide(L)'
;MIPVILMHIWGIVYLVAPFKFERSYFLYIGVLGVAVAYLYFIVSQKLMYVNVGVEGPLYAVISAVLLVAALIFFQIFNYRMLYSGTYDRLDEDPSSFNLSPIITASSIGYIVAQFLISLTVSQSFKMMVLVAAYSVLILIMAYIATYLHRYIYILQNPEQLKSMYSGFGRPKKERMR
;
A
#
# COMPACT_ATOMS: atom_id res chain seq x y z
N MET A 1 -5.69 13.15 16.03
CA MET A 1 -6.32 14.06 15.03
C MET A 1 -5.29 14.91 14.28
N ILE A 2 -4.35 15.57 14.97
CA ILE A 2 -3.33 16.45 14.35
C ILE A 2 -2.57 15.80 13.18
N PRO A 3 -2.04 14.56 13.27
CA PRO A 3 -1.29 13.96 12.15
C PRO A 3 -2.14 13.74 10.89
N VAL A 4 -3.43 13.42 11.08
CA VAL A 4 -4.37 13.21 9.96
C VAL A 4 -4.61 14.53 9.24
N ILE A 5 -4.83 15.62 9.97
CA ILE A 5 -5.04 16.96 9.39
C ILE A 5 -3.82 17.38 8.59
N LEU A 6 -2.61 17.19 9.13
CA LEU A 6 -1.36 17.50 8.42
C LEU A 6 -1.22 16.72 7.13
N MET A 7 -1.56 15.42 7.13
CA MET A 7 -1.55 14.60 5.92
C MET A 7 -2.54 15.08 4.86
N HIS A 8 -3.75 15.50 5.26
CA HIS A 8 -4.73 16.03 4.32
C HIS A 8 -4.28 17.37 3.71
N ILE A 9 -3.75 18.27 4.54
CA ILE A 9 -3.21 19.55 4.07
C ILE A 9 -2.06 19.31 3.08
N TRP A 10 -1.15 18.38 3.39
CA TRP A 10 -0.07 18.00 2.47
C TRP A 10 -0.61 17.41 1.17
N GLY A 11 -1.67 16.59 1.24
CA GLY A 11 -2.35 16.00 0.09
C GLY A 11 -2.94 17.03 -0.87
N ILE A 12 -3.53 18.12 -0.35
CA ILE A 12 -4.17 19.18 -1.17
C ILE A 12 -3.19 19.81 -2.17
N VAL A 13 -1.91 19.93 -1.80
CA VAL A 13 -0.87 20.49 -2.67
C VAL A 13 -0.79 19.76 -4.01
N TYR A 14 -1.02 18.45 -4.02
CA TYR A 14 -0.97 17.61 -5.23
C TYR A 14 -2.24 17.67 -6.07
N LEU A 15 -3.37 18.10 -5.52
CA LEU A 15 -4.58 18.39 -6.30
C LEU A 15 -4.46 19.71 -7.06
N VAL A 16 -3.84 20.72 -6.43
CA VAL A 16 -3.69 22.06 -7.01
C VAL A 16 -2.60 22.10 -8.08
N ALA A 17 -1.46 21.43 -7.84
CA ALA A 17 -0.31 21.49 -8.75
C ALA A 17 0.42 20.15 -8.88
N PRO A 18 -0.23 19.09 -9.40
CA PRO A 18 0.31 17.72 -9.42
C PRO A 18 1.68 17.64 -10.11
N PHE A 19 1.82 18.30 -11.26
CA PHE A 19 3.04 18.24 -12.08
C PHE A 19 4.22 19.01 -11.51
N LYS A 20 3.96 20.07 -10.71
CA LYS A 20 5.01 20.87 -10.07
C LYS A 20 5.63 20.13 -8.88
N PHE A 21 4.82 19.34 -8.19
CA PHE A 21 5.22 18.63 -6.97
C PHE A 21 5.38 17.12 -7.21
N GLU A 22 5.57 16.70 -8.45
CA GLU A 22 5.67 15.29 -8.87
C GLU A 22 6.73 14.52 -8.07
N ARG A 23 7.88 15.14 -7.74
CA ARG A 23 8.89 14.53 -6.87
C ARG A 23 8.38 14.34 -5.43
N SER A 24 7.81 15.40 -4.84
CA SER A 24 7.30 15.38 -3.46
C SER A 24 6.11 14.41 -3.32
N TYR A 25 5.37 14.17 -4.40
CA TYR A 25 4.26 13.24 -4.43
C TYR A 25 4.68 11.81 -4.07
N PHE A 26 5.84 11.34 -4.55
CA PHE A 26 6.35 10.01 -4.18
C PHE A 26 6.63 9.91 -2.67
N LEU A 27 7.19 10.96 -2.07
CA LEU A 27 7.38 11.02 -0.62
C LEU A 27 6.04 10.97 0.12
N TYR A 28 5.07 11.79 -0.30
CA TYR A 28 3.76 11.84 0.31
C TYR A 28 3.04 10.47 0.26
N ILE A 29 3.00 9.81 -0.90
CA ILE A 29 2.38 8.50 -1.05
C ILE A 29 3.07 7.46 -0.19
N GLY A 30 4.40 7.49 -0.14
CA GLY A 30 5.18 6.59 0.72
C GLY A 30 4.86 6.76 2.21
N VAL A 31 4.84 8.01 2.70
CA VAL A 31 4.48 8.33 4.09
C VAL A 31 3.02 7.99 4.39
N LEU A 32 2.11 8.27 3.46
CA LEU A 32 0.70 7.90 3.56
C LEU A 32 0.54 6.38 3.67
N GLY A 33 1.29 5.62 2.87
CA GLY A 33 1.42 4.17 2.95
C GLY A 33 1.66 3.68 4.38
N VAL A 34 2.77 4.15 4.98
CA VAL A 34 3.16 3.80 6.35
C VAL A 34 2.10 4.24 7.37
N ALA A 35 1.65 5.49 7.30
CA ALA A 35 0.71 6.06 8.27
C ALA A 35 -0.64 5.32 8.26
N VAL A 36 -1.19 5.02 7.08
CA VAL A 36 -2.48 4.33 6.96
C VAL A 36 -2.34 2.84 7.32
N ALA A 37 -1.23 2.18 6.97
CA ALA A 37 -0.95 0.82 7.44
C ALA A 37 -0.95 0.75 8.98
N TYR A 38 -0.31 1.72 9.64
CA TYR A 38 -0.33 1.81 11.10
C TYR A 38 -1.74 2.09 11.65
N LEU A 39 -2.53 2.96 11.01
CA LEU A 39 -3.92 3.21 11.42
C LEU A 39 -4.78 1.95 11.32
N TYR A 40 -4.67 1.19 10.23
CA TYR A 40 -5.38 -0.10 10.10
C TYR A 40 -4.91 -1.11 11.14
N PHE A 41 -3.62 -1.15 11.48
CA PHE A 41 -3.12 -1.95 12.59
C PHE A 41 -3.81 -1.59 13.91
N ILE A 42 -3.89 -0.30 14.26
CA ILE A 42 -4.57 0.16 15.49
C ILE A 42 -6.05 -0.18 15.48
N VAL A 43 -6.73 -0.05 14.32
CA VAL A 43 -8.12 -0.46 14.17
C VAL A 43 -8.27 -1.97 14.43
N SER A 44 -7.41 -2.81 13.84
CA SER A 44 -7.41 -4.26 14.07
C SER A 44 -7.18 -4.61 15.54
N GLN A 45 -6.26 -3.91 16.23
CA GLN A 45 -6.07 -4.09 17.68
C GLN A 45 -7.36 -3.79 18.44
N LYS A 46 -7.97 -2.64 18.17
CA LYS A 46 -9.21 -2.24 18.85
C LYS A 46 -10.31 -3.28 18.66
N LEU A 47 -10.50 -3.78 17.44
CA LEU A 47 -11.52 -4.79 17.15
C LEU A 47 -11.27 -6.08 17.93
N MET A 48 -10.02 -6.54 18.02
CA MET A 48 -9.71 -7.79 18.72
C MET A 48 -9.81 -7.66 20.25
N TYR A 49 -9.29 -6.59 20.82
CA TYR A 49 -9.33 -6.38 22.27
C TYR A 49 -10.71 -6.00 22.78
N VAL A 50 -11.43 -5.11 22.09
CA VAL A 50 -12.72 -4.60 22.56
C VAL A 50 -13.89 -5.47 22.13
N ASN A 51 -13.89 -5.99 20.90
CA ASN A 51 -15.07 -6.66 20.35
C ASN A 51 -14.96 -8.19 20.33
N VAL A 52 -13.74 -8.73 20.20
CA VAL A 52 -13.50 -10.18 20.26
C VAL A 52 -13.16 -10.64 21.67
N GLY A 53 -12.63 -9.75 22.52
CA GLY A 53 -12.29 -10.05 23.91
C GLY A 53 -10.94 -10.77 24.06
N VAL A 54 -9.98 -10.50 23.15
CA VAL A 54 -8.61 -11.00 23.33
C VAL A 54 -8.00 -10.38 24.57
N GLU A 55 -7.37 -11.21 25.40
CA GLU A 55 -6.68 -10.78 26.61
C GLU A 55 -5.16 -10.89 26.47
N GLY A 56 -4.45 -10.07 27.24
CA GLY A 56 -2.99 -10.07 27.31
C GLY A 56 -2.29 -9.43 26.08
N PRO A 57 -0.96 -9.23 26.16
CA PRO A 57 -0.22 -8.43 25.17
C PRO A 57 0.17 -9.23 23.91
N LEU A 58 0.02 -10.55 23.91
CA LEU A 58 0.62 -11.43 22.89
C LEU A 58 0.12 -11.11 21.48
N TYR A 59 -1.18 -10.88 21.33
CA TYR A 59 -1.77 -10.53 20.03
C TYR A 59 -1.19 -9.21 19.50
N ALA A 60 -1.10 -8.18 20.35
CA ALA A 60 -0.50 -6.89 19.97
C ALA A 60 0.97 -7.02 19.57
N VAL A 61 1.76 -7.81 20.31
CA VAL A 61 3.18 -8.03 20.00
C VAL A 61 3.36 -8.73 18.66
N ILE A 62 2.66 -9.85 18.44
CA ILE A 62 2.76 -10.62 17.19
C ILE A 62 2.34 -9.76 16.01
N SER A 63 1.19 -9.08 16.11
CA SER A 63 0.68 -8.25 15.03
C SER A 63 1.56 -7.02 14.75
N ALA A 64 2.23 -6.45 15.77
CA ALA A 64 3.21 -5.37 15.57
C ALA A 64 4.45 -5.87 14.84
N VAL A 65 4.97 -7.06 15.21
CA VAL A 65 6.08 -7.70 14.50
C VAL A 65 5.70 -7.96 13.03
N LEU A 66 4.50 -8.46 12.78
CA LEU A 66 4.01 -8.69 11.42
C LEU A 66 3.85 -7.40 10.61
N LEU A 67 3.39 -6.29 11.22
CA LEU A 67 3.32 -4.99 10.57
C LEU A 67 4.73 -4.52 10.13
N VAL A 68 5.69 -4.58 11.04
CA VAL A 68 7.08 -4.18 10.76
C VAL A 68 7.69 -5.09 9.69
N ALA A 69 7.48 -6.40 9.80
CA ALA A 69 7.93 -7.38 8.81
C ALA A 69 7.33 -7.10 7.44
N ALA A 70 6.03 -6.80 7.34
CA ALA A 70 5.38 -6.45 6.07
C ALA A 70 5.99 -5.18 5.46
N LEU A 71 6.15 -4.12 6.25
CA LEU A 71 6.77 -2.87 5.80
C LEU A 71 8.19 -3.11 5.28
N ILE A 72 9.02 -3.88 6.00
CA ILE A 72 10.40 -4.17 5.58
C ILE A 72 10.42 -5.08 4.35
N PHE A 73 9.60 -6.13 4.35
CA PHE A 73 9.52 -7.11 3.27
C PHE A 73 9.25 -6.44 1.93
N PHE A 74 8.25 -5.56 1.84
CA PHE A 74 7.93 -4.88 0.59
C PHE A 74 9.05 -3.95 0.11
N GLN A 75 9.81 -3.32 1.01
CA GLN A 75 10.96 -2.50 0.62
C GLN A 75 12.09 -3.35 0.03
N ILE A 76 12.44 -4.46 0.70
CA ILE A 76 13.46 -5.40 0.23
C ILE A 76 13.04 -6.02 -1.11
N PHE A 77 11.78 -6.45 -1.21
CA PHE A 77 11.21 -7.04 -2.41
C PHE A 77 11.23 -6.07 -3.59
N ASN A 78 10.78 -4.82 -3.38
CA ASN A 78 10.81 -3.78 -4.40
C ASN A 78 12.24 -3.45 -4.86
N TYR A 79 13.19 -3.37 -3.92
CA TYR A 79 14.61 -3.20 -4.25
C TYR A 79 15.11 -4.36 -5.10
N ARG A 80 14.92 -5.61 -4.65
CA ARG A 80 15.41 -6.80 -5.37
C ARG A 80 14.83 -6.88 -6.78
N MET A 81 13.52 -6.67 -6.94
CA MET A 81 12.85 -6.72 -8.25
C MET A 81 13.36 -5.63 -9.22
N LEU A 82 13.69 -4.45 -8.69
CA LEU A 82 14.24 -3.35 -9.50
C LEU A 82 15.63 -3.68 -10.05
N TYR A 83 16.48 -4.33 -9.25
CA TYR A 83 17.88 -4.61 -9.63
C TYR A 83 18.10 -6.01 -10.25
N SER A 84 17.12 -6.91 -10.20
CA SER A 84 17.24 -8.26 -10.76
C SER A 84 16.92 -8.34 -12.26
N GLY A 85 16.56 -7.22 -12.92
CA GLY A 85 16.07 -7.22 -14.30
C GLY A 85 14.76 -8.01 -14.46
N THR A 86 14.05 -8.27 -13.35
CA THR A 86 12.81 -9.05 -13.37
C THR A 86 11.69 -8.30 -14.07
N TYR A 87 11.68 -6.97 -14.04
CA TYR A 87 10.75 -6.16 -14.83
C TYR A 87 10.97 -6.35 -16.33
N ASP A 88 12.22 -6.30 -16.80
CA ASP A 88 12.56 -6.51 -18.22
C ASP A 88 12.14 -7.91 -18.71
N ARG A 89 12.24 -8.92 -17.83
CA ARG A 89 11.81 -10.31 -18.12
C ARG A 89 10.31 -10.53 -18.06
N LEU A 90 9.56 -9.72 -17.29
CA LEU A 90 8.10 -9.80 -17.22
C LEU A 90 7.45 -9.18 -18.46
N ASP A 91 8.08 -8.18 -19.07
CA ASP A 91 7.62 -7.55 -20.30
C ASP A 91 7.87 -8.42 -21.56
N GLU A 92 8.87 -9.32 -21.52
CA GLU A 92 9.18 -10.26 -22.61
C GLU A 92 8.24 -11.47 -22.69
N ASP A 93 7.51 -11.81 -21.62
CA ASP A 93 6.55 -12.92 -21.61
C ASP A 93 5.17 -12.49 -21.08
N PRO A 94 4.34 -11.84 -21.93
CA PRO A 94 2.98 -11.45 -21.57
C PRO A 94 2.03 -12.65 -21.40
N SER A 95 2.50 -13.88 -21.60
CA SER A 95 1.66 -15.09 -21.68
C SER A 95 1.55 -15.89 -20.38
N SER A 96 2.32 -15.55 -19.33
CA SER A 96 2.45 -16.40 -18.14
C SER A 96 1.35 -16.24 -17.08
N PHE A 97 0.51 -15.21 -17.15
CA PHE A 97 -0.66 -15.05 -16.27
C PHE A 97 -1.98 -15.36 -16.99
N ASN A 98 -2.07 -16.55 -17.59
CA ASN A 98 -3.34 -17.08 -18.10
C ASN A 98 -4.19 -17.64 -16.95
N LEU A 99 -4.56 -16.78 -16.00
CA LEU A 99 -5.54 -17.13 -14.97
C LEU A 99 -6.92 -17.21 -15.63
N SER A 100 -7.45 -18.42 -15.74
CA SER A 100 -8.78 -18.66 -16.27
C SER A 100 -9.79 -17.71 -15.58
N PRO A 101 -10.58 -16.92 -16.34
CA PRO A 101 -11.59 -16.03 -15.79
C PRO A 101 -12.54 -16.73 -14.83
N ILE A 102 -12.77 -18.03 -15.03
CA ILE A 102 -13.59 -18.90 -14.18
C ILE A 102 -12.96 -19.08 -12.80
N ILE A 103 -11.63 -19.26 -12.73
CA ILE A 103 -10.89 -19.44 -11.48
C ILE A 103 -10.81 -18.12 -10.71
N THR A 104 -10.59 -16.99 -11.40
CA THR A 104 -10.57 -15.68 -10.76
C THR A 104 -11.96 -15.28 -10.26
N ALA A 105 -13.01 -15.49 -11.07
CA ALA A 105 -14.39 -15.20 -10.68
C ALA A 105 -14.89 -16.12 -9.56
N SER A 106 -14.51 -17.41 -9.55
CA SER A 106 -14.90 -18.34 -8.48
C SER A 106 -14.22 -18.00 -7.15
N SER A 107 -12.95 -17.57 -7.20
CA SER A 107 -12.20 -17.14 -6.01
C SER A 107 -12.81 -15.87 -5.40
N ILE A 108 -13.12 -14.87 -6.24
CA ILE A 108 -13.79 -13.64 -5.81
C ILE A 108 -15.20 -13.93 -5.30
N GLY A 109 -15.96 -14.75 -6.02
CA GLY A 109 -17.32 -15.15 -5.65
C GLY A 109 -17.38 -15.90 -4.32
N TYR A 110 -16.41 -16.78 -4.05
CA TYR A 110 -16.28 -17.47 -2.76
C TYR A 110 -16.00 -16.48 -1.62
N ILE A 111 -15.06 -15.55 -1.82
CA ILE A 111 -14.76 -14.51 -0.81
C ILE A 111 -16.01 -13.66 -0.53
N VAL A 112 -16.74 -13.26 -1.57
CA VAL A 112 -17.98 -12.47 -1.44
C VAL A 112 -19.08 -13.28 -0.75
N ALA A 113 -19.29 -14.54 -1.13
CA ALA A 113 -20.28 -15.41 -0.48
C ALA A 113 -19.94 -15.68 0.99
N GLN A 114 -18.67 -15.93 1.31
CA GLN A 114 -18.21 -16.14 2.68
C GLN A 114 -18.36 -14.85 3.52
N PHE A 115 -18.13 -13.68 2.90
CA PHE A 115 -18.39 -12.39 3.52
C PHE A 115 -19.88 -12.16 3.79
N LEU A 116 -20.76 -12.50 2.85
CA LEU A 116 -22.22 -12.39 3.02
C LEU A 116 -22.74 -13.35 4.10
N ILE A 117 -22.25 -14.59 4.13
CA ILE A 117 -22.58 -15.57 5.17
C ILE A 117 -22.10 -15.07 6.53
N SER A 118 -20.95 -14.39 6.62
CA SER A 118 -20.47 -13.81 7.88
C SER A 118 -21.44 -12.81 8.51
N LEU A 119 -22.33 -12.19 7.72
CA LEU A 119 -23.32 -11.23 8.20
C LEU A 119 -24.41 -11.86 9.09
N THR A 120 -24.59 -13.18 9.06
CA THR A 120 -25.55 -13.91 9.90
C THR A 120 -24.91 -14.55 11.14
N VAL A 121 -23.58 -14.47 11.28
CA VAL A 121 -22.80 -15.12 12.36
C VAL A 121 -22.68 -14.18 13.58
N SER A 122 -22.17 -14.72 14.69
CA SER A 122 -21.92 -13.98 15.94
C SER A 122 -21.10 -12.70 15.72
N GLN A 123 -21.32 -11.70 16.58
CA GLN A 123 -20.62 -10.41 16.51
C GLN A 123 -19.10 -10.58 16.50
N SER A 124 -18.55 -11.51 17.30
CA SER A 124 -17.11 -11.80 17.32
C SER A 124 -16.59 -12.30 15.98
N PHE A 125 -17.36 -13.14 15.27
CA PHE A 125 -16.95 -13.62 13.94
C PHE A 125 -16.91 -12.49 12.91
N LYS A 126 -17.91 -11.60 12.90
CA LYS A 126 -17.91 -10.40 12.04
C LYS A 126 -16.67 -9.55 12.25
N MET A 127 -16.26 -9.38 13.51
CA MET A 127 -15.08 -8.60 13.87
C MET A 127 -13.79 -9.27 13.40
N MET A 128 -13.69 -10.60 13.50
CA MET A 128 -12.58 -11.36 12.93
C MET A 128 -12.48 -11.20 11.41
N VAL A 129 -13.60 -11.23 10.68
CA VAL A 129 -13.62 -10.98 9.23
C VAL A 129 -13.16 -9.56 8.90
N LEU A 130 -13.60 -8.55 9.66
CA LEU A 130 -13.13 -7.18 9.51
C LEU A 130 -11.62 -7.05 9.76
N VAL A 131 -11.09 -7.72 10.80
CA VAL A 131 -9.65 -7.74 11.09
C VAL A 131 -8.86 -8.39 9.96
N ALA A 132 -9.38 -9.46 9.35
CA ALA A 132 -8.78 -10.06 8.16
C ALA A 132 -8.77 -9.08 6.98
N ALA A 133 -9.88 -8.37 6.73
CA ALA A 133 -9.97 -7.35 5.69
C ALA A 133 -8.96 -6.20 5.93
N TYR A 134 -8.87 -5.69 7.15
CA TYR A 134 -7.87 -4.68 7.51
C TYR A 134 -6.44 -5.20 7.37
N SER A 135 -6.20 -6.48 7.63
CA SER A 135 -4.88 -7.11 7.44
C SER A 135 -4.47 -7.11 5.96
N VAL A 136 -5.40 -7.37 5.04
CA VAL A 136 -5.15 -7.22 3.59
C VAL A 136 -4.86 -5.76 3.23
N LEU A 137 -5.63 -4.82 3.78
CA LEU A 137 -5.39 -3.39 3.55
C LEU A 137 -4.01 -2.95 4.09
N ILE A 138 -3.54 -3.50 5.21
CA ILE A 138 -2.18 -3.25 5.72
C ILE A 138 -1.13 -3.68 4.69
N LEU A 139 -1.28 -4.86 4.08
CA LEU A 139 -0.35 -5.34 3.04
C LEU A 139 -0.33 -4.41 1.82
N ILE A 140 -1.51 -3.97 1.36
CA ILE A 140 -1.63 -3.01 0.25
C ILE A 140 -0.92 -1.70 0.59
N MET A 141 -1.14 -1.16 1.79
CA MET A 141 -0.53 0.09 2.21
C MET A 141 0.98 -0.05 2.46
N ALA A 142 1.44 -1.21 2.92
CA ALA A 142 2.86 -1.52 3.05
C ALA A 142 3.55 -1.62 1.67
N TYR A 143 2.87 -2.17 0.67
CA TYR A 143 3.33 -2.10 -0.72
C TYR A 143 3.38 -0.65 -1.23
N ILE A 144 2.35 0.17 -0.97
CA ILE A 144 2.34 1.60 -1.33
C ILE A 144 3.52 2.35 -0.67
N ALA A 145 3.93 1.96 0.53
CA ALA A 145 5.10 2.54 1.21
C ALA A 145 6.41 2.40 0.42
N THR A 146 6.48 1.52 -0.59
CA THR A 146 7.65 1.42 -1.51
C THR A 146 7.92 2.69 -2.31
N TYR A 147 6.95 3.61 -2.39
CA TYR A 147 7.14 4.94 -2.97
C TYR A 147 8.20 5.77 -2.22
N LEU A 148 8.51 5.44 -0.95
CA LEU A 148 9.65 6.01 -0.23
C LEU A 148 10.97 5.66 -0.93
N HIS A 149 11.16 4.41 -1.33
CA HIS A 149 12.34 3.98 -2.07
C HIS A 149 12.44 4.70 -3.43
N ARG A 150 11.32 4.82 -4.14
CA ARG A 150 11.25 5.57 -5.42
C ARG A 150 11.65 7.04 -5.22
N TYR A 151 11.17 7.66 -4.16
CA TYR A 151 11.54 9.04 -3.82
C TYR A 151 13.05 9.19 -3.59
N ILE A 152 13.66 8.28 -2.81
CA ILE A 152 15.11 8.28 -2.56
C ILE A 152 15.88 8.09 -3.87
N TYR A 153 15.45 7.15 -4.72
CA TYR A 153 16.05 6.91 -6.02
C TYR A 153 16.01 8.15 -6.93
N ILE A 154 14.88 8.87 -6.95
CA ILE A 154 14.71 10.11 -7.71
C ILE A 154 15.67 11.20 -7.23
N LEU A 155 15.91 11.29 -5.92
CA LEU A 155 16.85 12.25 -5.34
C LEU A 155 18.31 11.93 -5.70
N GLN A 156 18.65 10.64 -5.78
CA GLN A 156 20.01 10.18 -6.05
C GLN A 156 20.38 10.20 -7.54
N ASN A 157 19.39 10.11 -8.45
CA ASN A 157 19.63 9.96 -9.90
C ASN A 157 18.94 11.06 -10.74
N PRO A 158 19.12 12.36 -10.44
CA PRO A 158 18.39 13.44 -11.11
C PRO A 158 18.73 13.56 -12.61
N GLU A 159 19.99 13.35 -13.00
CA GLU A 159 20.42 13.48 -14.40
C GLU A 159 19.88 12.33 -15.27
N GLN A 160 19.85 11.10 -14.74
CA GLN A 160 19.27 9.96 -15.43
C GLN A 160 17.76 10.11 -15.62
N LEU A 161 17.06 10.67 -14.62
CA LEU A 161 15.65 11.00 -14.76
C LEU A 161 15.41 12.10 -15.79
N LYS A 162 16.28 13.11 -15.87
CA LYS A 162 16.15 14.20 -16.83
C LYS A 162 16.43 13.75 -18.27
N SER A 163 17.34 12.79 -18.47
CA SER A 163 17.62 12.23 -19.80
C SER A 163 16.50 11.32 -20.31
N MET A 164 15.87 10.55 -19.42
CA MET A 164 14.73 9.69 -19.77
C MET A 164 13.38 10.43 -19.82
N TYR A 165 13.19 11.42 -18.95
CA TYR A 165 11.95 12.16 -18.76
C TYR A 165 12.22 13.67 -18.63
N SER A 166 12.48 14.34 -19.74
CA SER A 166 12.82 15.77 -19.80
C SER A 166 11.77 16.70 -19.17
N GLY A 167 10.50 16.26 -19.11
CA GLY A 167 9.39 16.98 -18.49
C GLY A 167 9.16 16.69 -17.00
N PHE A 168 9.93 15.81 -16.37
CA PHE A 168 9.73 15.42 -14.97
C PHE A 168 9.87 16.61 -14.02
N GLY A 169 8.92 16.78 -13.11
CA GLY A 169 8.87 17.90 -12.15
C GLY A 169 8.56 19.27 -12.76
N ARG A 170 8.39 19.39 -14.09
CA ARG A 170 8.01 20.63 -14.75
C ARG A 170 6.49 20.84 -14.76
N PRO A 171 5.99 22.09 -14.66
CA PRO A 171 4.59 22.41 -14.90
C PRO A 171 4.13 21.92 -16.28
N LYS A 172 2.84 21.57 -16.42
CA LYS A 172 2.26 21.03 -17.67
C LYS A 172 2.61 21.86 -18.92
N LYS A 173 2.66 23.20 -18.80
CA LYS A 173 2.98 24.13 -19.89
C LYS A 173 4.42 24.01 -20.42
N GLU A 174 5.34 23.52 -19.60
CA GLU A 174 6.77 23.40 -19.91
C GLU A 174 7.17 21.97 -20.33
N ARG A 175 6.22 21.02 -20.34
CA ARG A 175 6.45 19.62 -20.76
C ARG A 175 6.27 19.39 -22.27
N MET A 176 5.56 20.27 -22.96
CA MET A 176 5.21 20.14 -24.39
C MET A 176 6.11 20.98 -25.32
N ARG A 177 7.20 21.55 -24.78
CA ARG A 177 8.26 22.22 -25.53
C ARG A 177 9.54 21.40 -25.43
#